data_AF-A0A520A817-F1
#
_entry.id   AF-A0A520A817-F1
#
_cell.length_a   1.000
_cell.length_b   1.000
_cell.length_c   1.000
_cell.angle_alpha   90.00
_cell.angle_beta   90.00
_cell.angle_gamma   90.00
#
_symmetry.space_group_name_H-M   'P 1'
#
loop_
_entity.id
_entity.type
_entity.pdbx_description
1 polymer ?
#
loop_
_entity_poly.entity_id
_entity_poly.type
_entity_poly.pdbx_seq_one_letter_code
_entity_poly.pdbx_strand_id
1 'polypeptide(L)'
;MKKFTKYFIVSALAITVVLQGCRDKYFEDLSDNPNQVGIPTLPSLLATSTHKAGVNSYNVGSVIVPYVQYTANPAAAGAGDTYQSIDFTSTWDALYFAMADATEMKKLAQSTGSSEYLGVADVLIAHNLI
;
A
#
# COMPACT_ATOMS: atom_id res chain seq x y z
N MET A 1 -2.75 -13.64 61.49
CA MET A 1 -3.51 -14.29 60.38
C MET A 1 -4.46 -13.32 59.67
N LYS A 2 -5.37 -12.61 60.35
CA LYS A 2 -6.37 -11.72 59.72
C LYS A 2 -5.85 -10.62 58.77
N LYS A 3 -4.66 -10.05 59.01
CA LYS A 3 -4.06 -8.99 58.15
C LYS A 3 -3.56 -9.52 56.80
N PHE A 4 -2.86 -10.66 56.79
CA PHE A 4 -2.36 -11.28 55.56
C PHE A 4 -3.50 -11.77 54.66
N THR A 5 -4.56 -12.32 55.25
CA THR A 5 -5.76 -12.72 54.50
C THR A 5 -6.43 -11.52 53.83
N LYS A 6 -6.44 -10.35 54.46
CA LYS A 6 -7.01 -9.12 53.89
C LYS A 6 -6.23 -8.63 52.66
N TYR A 7 -4.89 -8.61 52.72
CA TYR A 7 -4.07 -8.22 51.57
C TYR A 7 -4.14 -9.23 50.43
N PHE A 8 -4.23 -10.52 50.75
CA PHE A 8 -4.41 -11.57 49.74
C PHE A 8 -5.73 -11.43 48.98
N ILE A 9 -6.83 -11.14 49.68
CA ILE A 9 -8.14 -10.91 49.06
C ILE A 9 -8.13 -9.66 48.17
N VAL A 10 -7.52 -8.56 48.64
CA VAL A 10 -7.42 -7.32 47.84
C VAL A 10 -6.57 -7.52 46.60
N SER A 11 -5.44 -8.23 46.71
CA SER A 11 -4.57 -8.56 45.58
C SER A 11 -5.27 -9.47 44.56
N ALA A 12 -5.96 -10.51 45.04
CA ALA A 12 -6.74 -11.41 44.18
C ALA A 12 -7.86 -10.67 43.44
N LEU A 13 -8.56 -9.75 44.11
CA LEU A 13 -9.59 -8.92 43.49
C LEU A 13 -9.00 -7.97 42.44
N ALA A 14 -7.86 -7.34 42.74
CA ALA A 14 -7.16 -6.47 41.78
C ALA A 14 -6.74 -7.24 40.51
N ILE A 15 -6.27 -8.48 40.64
CA ILE A 15 -5.90 -9.32 39.50
C ILE A 15 -7.14 -9.66 38.64
N THR A 16 -8.29 -9.93 39.25
CA THR A 16 -9.52 -10.21 38.49
C THR A 16 -10.04 -9.00 37.71
N VAL A 17 -9.80 -7.77 38.21
CA VAL A 17 -10.18 -6.54 37.49
C VAL A 17 -9.24 -6.26 36.32
N VAL A 18 -7.95 -6.56 36.45
CA VAL A 18 -6.96 -6.37 35.36
C VAL A 18 -7.12 -7.39 34.24
N LEU A 19 -7.53 -8.63 34.56
CA LEU A 19 -7.77 -9.69 33.56
C LEU A 19 -9.09 -9.55 32.80
N GLN A 20 -9.98 -8.64 33.22
CA GLN A 20 -11.23 -8.29 32.51
C GLN A 20 -11.02 -7.21 31.44
N GLY A 21 -9.78 -6.97 31.00
CA GLY A 21 -9.48 -6.03 29.91
C GLY A 21 -10.44 -6.27 28.74
N CYS A 22 -11.29 -5.28 28.47
CA CYS A 22 -12.36 -5.36 27.47
C CYS A 22 -11.77 -5.57 26.07
N ARG A 23 -11.53 -6.82 25.68
CA ARG A 23 -11.62 -7.22 24.27
C ARG A 23 -13.11 -7.19 23.92
N ASP A 24 -13.60 -5.98 23.68
CA ASP A 24 -14.94 -5.82 23.16
C ASP A 24 -14.89 -6.24 21.69
N LYS A 25 -15.55 -7.36 21.40
CA LYS A 25 -15.72 -7.85 20.04
C LYS A 25 -16.27 -6.76 19.11
N TYR A 26 -17.04 -5.80 19.66
CA TYR A 26 -17.48 -4.63 18.92
C TYR A 26 -16.34 -3.77 18.35
N PHE A 27 -15.26 -3.52 19.10
CA PHE A 27 -14.12 -2.73 18.62
C PHE A 27 -13.20 -3.53 17.69
N GLU A 28 -13.13 -4.85 17.87
CA GLU A 28 -12.43 -5.75 16.94
C GLU A 28 -13.19 -5.78 15.59
N ASP A 29 -14.52 -5.95 15.61
CA ASP A 29 -15.37 -5.95 14.42
C ASP A 29 -15.40 -4.57 13.72
N LEU A 30 -15.25 -3.46 14.46
CA LEU A 30 -15.14 -2.10 13.88
C LEU A 30 -13.81 -1.85 13.18
N SER A 31 -12.77 -2.59 13.53
CA SER A 31 -11.43 -2.42 12.95
C SER A 31 -11.31 -3.03 11.56
N ASP A 32 -12.18 -4.00 11.23
CA ASP A 32 -12.29 -4.57 9.90
C ASP A 32 -13.07 -3.62 8.99
N ASN A 33 -12.38 -3.04 8.01
CA ASN A 33 -13.02 -2.20 7.00
C ASN A 33 -13.78 -3.08 6.00
N PRO A 34 -15.14 -3.08 5.99
CA PRO A 34 -15.92 -3.94 5.11
C PRO A 34 -15.78 -3.57 3.62
N ASN A 35 -15.24 -2.39 3.31
CA ASN A 35 -14.98 -1.94 1.95
C ASN A 35 -13.56 -2.27 1.46
N GLN A 36 -12.69 -2.78 2.34
CA GLN A 36 -11.33 -3.15 1.98
C GLN A 36 -11.32 -4.57 1.42
N VAL A 37 -10.69 -4.74 0.26
CA VAL A 37 -10.44 -6.08 -0.28
C VAL A 37 -9.43 -6.78 0.62
N GLY A 38 -9.88 -7.78 1.37
CA GLY A 38 -9.01 -8.55 2.28
C GLY A 38 -8.09 -9.53 1.57
N ILE A 39 -8.63 -10.28 0.60
CA ILE A 39 -7.86 -11.25 -0.20
C ILE A 39 -8.07 -10.95 -1.68
N PRO A 40 -7.08 -10.39 -2.38
CA PRO A 40 -7.19 -10.11 -3.80
C PRO A 40 -7.04 -11.40 -4.63
N THR A 41 -7.71 -11.45 -5.79
CA THR A 41 -7.58 -12.55 -6.76
C THR A 41 -6.50 -12.25 -7.80
N LEU A 42 -5.95 -13.29 -8.45
CA LEU A 42 -4.99 -13.11 -9.56
C LEU A 42 -5.54 -12.20 -10.69
N PRO A 43 -6.78 -12.38 -11.20
CA PRO A 43 -7.34 -11.47 -12.20
C PRO A 43 -7.47 -10.02 -11.72
N SER A 44 -7.88 -9.80 -10.47
CA SER A 44 -7.98 -8.43 -9.94
C SER A 44 -6.60 -7.76 -9.82
N LEU A 45 -5.58 -8.50 -9.37
CA LEU A 45 -4.22 -7.98 -9.28
C LEU A 45 -3.63 -7.68 -10.66
N LEU A 46 -3.90 -8.53 -11.65
CA LEU A 46 -3.48 -8.31 -13.03
C LEU A 46 -4.11 -7.04 -13.60
N ALA A 47 -5.43 -6.88 -13.47
CA ALA A 47 -6.14 -5.70 -13.97
C ALA A 47 -5.60 -4.41 -13.32
N THR A 48 -5.44 -4.40 -12.00
CA THR A 48 -4.93 -3.21 -11.28
C THR A 48 -3.47 -2.92 -11.63
N SER A 49 -2.60 -3.93 -11.64
CA SER A 49 -1.16 -3.73 -11.88
C SER A 49 -0.88 -3.25 -13.30
N THR A 50 -1.58 -3.81 -14.30
CA THR A 50 -1.44 -3.37 -15.70
C THR A 50 -2.00 -1.97 -15.93
N HIS A 51 -3.13 -1.63 -15.33
CA HIS A 51 -3.69 -0.28 -15.39
C HIS A 51 -2.72 0.74 -14.78
N LYS A 52 -2.20 0.47 -13.58
CA LYS A 52 -1.22 1.32 -12.93
C LYS A 52 0.05 1.50 -13.77
N ALA A 53 0.57 0.44 -14.39
CA ALA A 53 1.73 0.56 -15.28
C ALA A 53 1.48 1.51 -16.46
N GLY A 54 0.29 1.45 -17.07
CA GLY A 54 -0.08 2.37 -18.15
C GLY A 54 -0.17 3.83 -17.67
N VAL A 55 -0.89 4.07 -16.58
CA VAL A 55 -1.04 5.43 -16.00
C VAL A 55 0.30 5.99 -15.55
N ASN A 56 1.15 5.18 -14.90
CA ASN A 56 2.46 5.60 -14.44
C ASN A 56 3.39 5.96 -15.62
N SER A 57 3.32 5.20 -16.72
CA SER A 57 4.09 5.52 -17.93
C SER A 57 3.69 6.88 -18.50
N TYR A 58 2.38 7.18 -18.52
CA TYR A 58 1.89 8.50 -18.90
C TYR A 58 2.36 9.59 -17.93
N ASN A 59 2.24 9.38 -16.62
CA ASN A 59 2.63 10.37 -15.61
C ASN A 59 4.13 10.70 -15.70
N VAL A 60 4.99 9.68 -15.73
CA VAL A 60 6.43 9.84 -15.90
C VAL A 60 6.75 10.53 -17.23
N GLY A 61 6.10 10.11 -18.33
CA GLY A 61 6.22 10.78 -19.62
C GLY A 61 5.89 12.27 -19.54
N SER A 62 4.78 12.63 -18.90
CA SER A 62 4.34 14.02 -18.75
C SER A 62 5.32 14.89 -17.97
N VAL A 63 6.06 14.29 -17.03
CA VAL A 63 7.14 14.95 -16.28
C VAL A 63 8.36 15.17 -17.18
N ILE A 64 8.72 14.21 -18.03
CA ILE A 64 9.97 14.23 -18.81
C ILE A 64 9.86 15.08 -20.10
N VAL A 65 8.70 15.08 -20.76
CA VAL A 65 8.53 15.71 -22.09
C VAL A 65 8.97 17.18 -22.21
N PRO A 66 8.84 18.05 -21.20
CA PRO A 66 9.38 19.41 -21.28
C PRO A 66 10.91 19.44 -21.25
N TYR A 67 11.54 18.57 -20.45
CA TYR A 67 13.01 18.52 -20.32
C TYR A 67 13.70 18.00 -21.58
N VAL A 68 13.03 17.14 -22.35
CA VAL A 68 13.48 16.68 -23.67
C VAL A 68 12.93 17.50 -24.84
N GLN A 69 12.26 18.63 -24.54
CA GLN A 69 11.77 19.62 -25.52
C GLN A 69 10.78 19.08 -26.55
N TYR A 70 10.04 18.02 -26.22
CA TYR A 70 8.90 17.58 -27.04
C TYR A 70 7.65 18.44 -26.82
N THR A 71 7.55 19.08 -25.67
CA THR A 71 6.48 20.03 -25.34
C THR A 71 7.08 21.25 -24.65
N ALA A 72 6.38 22.38 -24.71
CA ALA A 72 6.67 23.55 -23.91
C ALA A 72 5.37 24.18 -23.43
N ASN A 73 5.38 24.80 -22.25
CA ASN A 73 4.23 25.54 -21.74
C ASN A 73 4.14 26.90 -22.47
N PRO A 74 2.99 27.22 -23.10
CA PRO A 74 2.80 28.52 -23.75
C PRO A 74 2.70 29.68 -22.74
N ALA A 75 2.50 29.39 -21.46
CA ALA A 75 2.49 30.37 -20.39
C ALA A 75 3.86 30.48 -19.69
N ALA A 76 4.17 31.68 -19.19
CA ALA A 76 5.41 31.94 -18.45
C ALA A 76 5.59 31.12 -17.15
N ALA A 77 4.54 30.41 -16.70
CA ALA A 77 4.52 29.60 -15.49
C ALA A 77 4.85 28.11 -15.70
N GLY A 78 5.51 27.75 -16.80
CA GLY A 78 6.01 26.39 -17.03
C GLY A 78 7.19 26.06 -16.11
N ALA A 79 6.93 25.46 -14.95
CA ALA A 79 7.98 25.10 -13.99
C ALA A 79 9.04 24.16 -14.60
N GLY A 80 8.63 23.21 -15.46
CA GLY A 80 9.53 22.33 -16.20
C GLY A 80 10.38 23.08 -17.22
N ASP A 81 9.79 24.00 -17.98
CA ASP A 81 10.48 24.77 -19.03
C ASP A 81 11.46 25.81 -18.48
N THR A 82 11.20 26.28 -17.26
CA THR A 82 12.03 27.28 -16.57
C THR A 82 12.95 26.67 -15.51
N TYR A 83 13.04 25.33 -15.46
CA TYR A 83 13.88 24.57 -14.52
C TYR A 83 13.68 24.97 -13.05
N GLN A 84 12.43 25.26 -12.67
CA GLN A 84 12.08 25.49 -11.28
C GLN A 84 12.16 24.18 -10.49
N SER A 85 12.36 24.28 -9.17
CA SER A 85 12.29 23.12 -8.30
C SER A 85 10.85 22.61 -8.23
N ILE A 86 10.64 21.34 -8.57
CA ILE A 86 9.34 20.66 -8.55
C ILE A 86 9.45 19.43 -7.65
N ASP A 87 8.41 19.17 -6.86
CA ASP A 87 8.29 17.95 -6.07
C ASP A 87 7.58 16.86 -6.88
N PHE A 88 8.25 15.73 -7.08
CA PHE A 88 7.73 14.55 -7.79
C PHE A 88 7.45 13.36 -6.86
N THR A 89 7.35 13.59 -5.55
CA THR A 89 7.08 12.53 -4.55
C THR A 89 5.83 11.70 -4.90
N SER A 90 4.77 12.34 -5.41
CA SER A 90 3.56 11.62 -5.84
C SER A 90 3.78 10.67 -7.02
N THR A 91 4.70 11.01 -7.93
CA THR A 91 5.06 10.14 -9.06
C THR A 91 5.86 8.94 -8.57
N TRP A 92 6.78 9.17 -7.63
CA TRP A 92 7.52 8.12 -6.95
C TRP A 92 6.59 7.15 -6.21
N ASP A 93 5.68 7.68 -5.39
CA ASP A 93 4.71 6.86 -4.65
C ASP A 93 3.86 6.00 -5.59
N ALA A 94 3.41 6.57 -6.72
CA ALA A 94 2.63 5.84 -7.71
C ALA A 94 3.39 4.65 -8.33
N LEU A 95 4.70 4.80 -8.60
CA LEU A 95 5.54 3.72 -9.11
C LEU A 95 5.71 2.61 -8.06
N TYR A 96 6.00 2.97 -6.82
CA TYR A 96 6.19 2.00 -5.74
C TYR A 96 4.90 1.28 -5.35
N PHE A 97 3.76 1.97 -5.34
CA PHE A 97 2.47 1.33 -5.10
C PHE A 97 2.03 0.43 -6.26
N ALA A 98 2.49 0.67 -7.50
CA ALA A 98 2.28 -0.27 -8.59
C ALA A 98 3.14 -1.54 -8.42
N MET A 99 4.41 -1.37 -8.02
CA MET A 99 5.29 -2.51 -7.72
C MET A 99 4.80 -3.33 -6.53
N ALA A 100 4.20 -2.70 -5.52
CA ALA A 100 3.61 -3.40 -4.38
C ALA A 100 2.48 -4.35 -4.83
N ASP A 101 1.53 -3.88 -5.63
CA ASP A 101 0.44 -4.71 -6.16
C ASP A 101 0.97 -5.85 -7.05
N ALA A 102 1.93 -5.55 -7.94
CA ALA A 102 2.55 -6.56 -8.78
C ALA A 102 3.33 -7.59 -7.95
N THR A 103 3.92 -7.19 -6.82
CA THR A 103 4.59 -8.09 -5.89
C THR A 103 3.59 -9.01 -5.19
N GLU A 104 2.41 -8.53 -4.82
CA GLU A 104 1.34 -9.39 -4.31
C GLU A 104 0.84 -10.37 -5.37
N MET A 105 0.74 -9.93 -6.63
CA MET A 105 0.43 -10.83 -7.75
C MET A 105 1.48 -11.94 -7.88
N LYS A 106 2.76 -11.58 -7.80
CA LYS A 106 3.88 -12.53 -7.85
C LYS A 106 3.78 -13.58 -6.74
N LYS A 107 3.55 -13.15 -5.50
CA LYS A 107 3.43 -14.07 -4.35
C LYS A 107 2.27 -15.04 -4.52
N LEU A 108 1.10 -14.54 -4.92
CA LEU A 108 -0.09 -15.38 -5.12
C LEU A 108 0.08 -16.33 -6.31
N ALA A 109 0.73 -15.88 -7.38
CA ALA A 109 1.02 -16.70 -8.55
C ALA A 109 1.99 -17.85 -8.19
N GLN A 110 3.01 -17.56 -7.37
CA GLN A 110 3.93 -18.58 -6.85
C GLN A 110 3.20 -19.61 -5.97
N SER A 111 2.33 -19.16 -5.05
CA SER A 111 1.61 -20.07 -4.16
C SER A 111 0.59 -20.95 -4.88
N THR A 112 0.06 -20.50 -6.01
CA THR A 112 -0.94 -21.22 -6.82
C THR A 112 -0.33 -21.96 -8.02
N GLY A 113 0.97 -21.82 -8.26
CA GLY A 113 1.67 -22.45 -9.37
C GLY A 113 1.33 -21.87 -10.75
N SER A 114 0.84 -20.63 -10.83
CA SER A 114 0.52 -19.99 -12.11
C SER A 114 1.74 -19.27 -12.68
N SER A 115 2.33 -19.87 -13.71
CA SER A 115 3.54 -19.34 -14.37
C SER A 115 3.26 -18.07 -15.19
N GLU A 116 2.03 -17.93 -15.70
CA GLU A 116 1.60 -16.84 -16.57
C GLU A 116 1.52 -15.53 -15.79
N TYR A 117 0.84 -15.55 -14.65
CA TYR A 117 0.73 -14.39 -13.77
C TYR A 117 2.07 -14.04 -13.12
N LEU A 118 2.90 -15.04 -12.80
CA LEU A 118 4.25 -14.82 -12.30
C LEU A 118 5.10 -14.04 -13.31
N GLY A 119 5.12 -14.47 -14.57
CA GLY A 119 5.86 -13.80 -15.62
C GLY A 119 5.38 -12.36 -15.85
N VAL A 120 4.07 -12.14 -15.86
CA VAL A 120 3.53 -10.77 -15.98
C VAL A 120 3.92 -9.91 -14.78
N ALA A 121 3.87 -10.45 -13.56
CA ALA A 121 4.25 -9.72 -12.35
C ALA A 121 5.72 -9.28 -12.42
N ASP A 122 6.62 -10.17 -12.82
CA ASP A 122 8.05 -9.85 -12.94
C ASP A 122 8.31 -8.75 -13.97
N VAL A 123 7.65 -8.80 -15.13
CA VAL A 123 7.74 -7.75 -16.15
C VAL A 123 7.22 -6.41 -15.63
N LEU A 124 6.07 -6.40 -14.94
CA LEU A 124 5.49 -5.17 -14.41
C LEU A 124 6.33 -4.54 -13.30
N ILE A 125 6.95 -5.35 -12.43
CA ILE A 125 7.88 -4.86 -11.41
C ILE A 125 9.09 -4.23 -12.10
N ALA A 126 9.71 -4.94 -13.06
CA ALA A 126 10.86 -4.42 -13.79
C ALA A 126 10.53 -3.13 -14.56
N HIS A 127 9.33 -3.03 -15.16
CA HIS A 127 8.87 -1.85 -15.88
C HIS A 127 8.73 -0.61 -15.00
N ASN A 128 8.28 -0.77 -13.74
CA ASN A 128 8.12 0.36 -12.82
C ASN A 128 9.42 0.69 -12.06
N LEU A 129 10.41 -0.22 -12.06
CA LEU A 129 11.73 -0.03 -11.45
C LEU A 129 12.69 0.67 -12.43
N ILE A 130 12.34 1.91 -12.79
CA ILE A 130 13.11 2.77 -13.70
C ILE A 130 14.31 3.39 -12.98
#